data_AF-A0A2W1TCK4-F1
#
_entry.id   AF-A0A2W1TCK4-F1
#
_cell.length_a   1.000
_cell.length_b   1.000
_cell.length_c   1.000
_cell.angle_alpha   90.00
_cell.angle_beta   90.00
_cell.angle_gamma   90.00
#
_symmetry.space_group_name_H-M   'P 1'
#
loop_
_entity.id
_entity.type
_entity.pdbx_description
1 polymer ?
#
loop_
_entity_poly.entity_id
_entity_poly.type
_entity_poly.pdbx_seq_one_letter_code
_entity_poly.pdbx_strand_id
1 'polypeptide(L)'
;MRATVTAGSATGLAALFSLVHLVLAASTLPTDGADAARVVSCMVLYAAATALALFVRGSALPVWVACFALATAFVMPVVCAPVVDLSVAPTYSTWWIAAVGTLMVVLAVRQRGPFAWAGVLFCTVHSVAWAGPGALGELGALGSVIWLSVATGFSIAMNHANRITRDFVRAEQETVDWQAAQDAHVSERQVRLGQTTRMALPMLQRIIDTCGDLDAGERAESLHLEQAIRDEIRGRSLLSEDVRGEVMRLRRRGAVVQLHDDGGLDDLGATELARVHAELADALRRAYEEQADNVIVRTVPDGADEAVTVVGLRLDAAESESAALGAADEDDDEDDDSVALWLAIPRSAAPAASSAD
;
A
#
# COMPACT_ATOMS: atom_id res chain seq x y z
N MET A 1 -12.41 15.11 4.44
CA MET A 1 -13.02 16.46 4.55
C MET A 1 -14.22 16.54 5.52
N ARG A 2 -15.00 15.47 5.76
CA ARG A 2 -16.16 15.52 6.70
C ARG A 2 -15.81 15.51 8.20
N ALA A 3 -14.70 14.86 8.61
CA ALA A 3 -14.31 14.77 10.03
C ALA A 3 -13.77 16.09 10.62
N THR A 4 -13.22 16.98 9.80
CA THR A 4 -12.68 18.27 10.26
C THR A 4 -13.79 19.28 10.54
N VAL A 5 -14.91 19.18 9.82
CA VAL A 5 -16.10 20.04 10.02
C VAL A 5 -16.80 19.71 11.34
N THR A 6 -16.91 18.43 11.70
CA THR A 6 -17.51 18.01 12.99
C THR A 6 -16.63 18.29 14.19
N ALA A 7 -15.30 18.20 14.06
CA ALA A 7 -14.38 18.59 15.12
C ALA A 7 -14.39 20.13 15.37
N GLY A 8 -14.52 20.91 14.30
CA GLY A 8 -14.66 22.36 14.37
C GLY A 8 -15.97 22.82 15.03
N SER A 9 -17.09 22.13 14.74
CA SER A 9 -18.37 22.46 15.37
C SER A 9 -18.42 22.11 16.86
N ALA A 10 -17.85 20.98 17.27
CA ALA A 10 -17.77 20.58 18.68
C ALA A 10 -16.88 21.53 19.51
N THR A 11 -15.73 21.93 18.96
CA THR A 11 -14.84 22.92 19.61
C THR A 11 -15.49 24.30 19.68
N GLY A 12 -16.18 24.73 18.62
CA GLY A 12 -16.94 25.98 18.61
C GLY A 12 -18.07 25.99 19.65
N LEU A 13 -18.84 24.90 19.76
CA LEU A 13 -19.90 24.77 20.76
C LEU A 13 -19.36 24.78 22.19
N ALA A 14 -18.25 24.07 22.45
CA ALA A 14 -17.60 24.06 23.75
C ALA A 14 -17.03 25.44 24.13
N ALA A 15 -16.44 26.16 23.18
CA ALA A 15 -15.95 27.52 23.37
C ALA A 15 -17.12 28.49 23.66
N LEU A 16 -18.23 28.37 22.92
CA LEU A 16 -19.42 29.18 23.13
C LEU A 16 -20.02 28.96 24.52
N PHE A 17 -20.19 27.70 24.93
CA PHE A 17 -20.73 27.39 26.25
C PHE A 17 -19.80 27.88 27.37
N SER A 18 -18.49 27.75 27.19
CA SER A 18 -17.51 28.30 28.15
C SER A 18 -17.57 29.84 28.21
N LEU A 19 -17.78 30.52 27.08
CA LEU A 19 -17.96 31.97 27.05
C LEU A 19 -19.23 32.40 27.80
N VAL A 20 -20.33 31.66 27.70
CA VAL A 20 -21.56 31.95 28.46
C VAL A 20 -21.27 32.01 29.96
N HIS A 21 -20.49 31.07 30.50
CA HIS A 21 -20.14 31.09 31.93
C HIS A 21 -19.32 32.32 32.32
N LEU A 22 -18.40 32.76 31.46
CA LEU A 22 -17.63 33.98 31.69
C LEU A 22 -18.51 35.24 31.65
N VAL A 23 -19.52 35.27 30.76
CA VAL A 23 -20.49 36.36 30.70
C VAL A 23 -21.35 36.40 31.98
N LEU A 24 -21.81 35.24 32.45
CA LEU A 24 -22.56 35.13 33.72
C LEU A 24 -21.71 35.56 34.92
N ALA A 25 -20.42 35.20 34.93
CA ALA A 25 -19.49 35.66 35.95
C ALA A 25 -19.33 37.19 35.94
N ALA A 26 -19.16 37.77 34.74
CA ALA A 26 -19.02 39.21 34.57
C ALA A 26 -20.28 39.98 34.98
N SER A 27 -21.48 39.43 34.72
CA SER A 27 -22.75 40.07 35.10
C SER A 27 -23.08 39.98 36.59
N THR A 28 -22.32 39.18 37.35
CA THR A 28 -22.52 38.95 38.79
C THR A 28 -21.30 39.31 39.63
N LEU A 29 -20.45 40.21 39.12
CA LEU A 29 -19.27 40.65 39.85
C LEU A 29 -19.66 41.31 41.19
N PRO A 30 -18.99 40.95 42.30
CA PRO A 30 -19.15 41.61 43.58
C PRO A 30 -18.87 43.11 43.49
N THR A 31 -19.56 43.89 44.32
CA THR A 31 -19.31 45.33 44.44
C THR A 31 -18.06 45.63 45.27
N ASP A 32 -17.66 44.72 46.17
CA ASP A 32 -16.41 44.80 46.90
C ASP A 32 -15.22 44.49 45.99
N GLY A 33 -14.19 45.35 46.04
CA GLY A 33 -13.02 45.24 45.15
C GLY A 33 -12.15 44.01 45.39
N ALA A 34 -12.05 43.54 46.62
CA ALA A 34 -11.25 42.35 46.94
C ALA A 34 -11.96 41.07 46.46
N ASP A 35 -13.27 40.99 46.66
CA ASP A 35 -14.08 39.87 46.18
C ASP A 35 -14.20 39.86 44.65
N ALA A 36 -14.33 41.02 44.02
CA ALA A 36 -14.28 41.14 42.57
C ALA A 36 -12.94 40.62 42.01
N ALA A 37 -11.81 40.96 42.64
CA ALA A 37 -10.49 40.47 42.22
C ALA A 37 -10.36 38.94 42.32
N ARG A 38 -10.95 38.33 43.36
CA ARG A 38 -11.01 36.85 43.51
C ARG A 38 -11.80 36.21 42.37
N VAL A 39 -13.00 36.73 42.06
CA VAL A 39 -13.85 36.20 40.98
C VAL A 39 -13.18 36.37 39.62
N VAL A 40 -12.59 37.54 39.33
CA VAL A 40 -11.85 37.80 38.09
C VAL A 40 -10.66 36.85 37.94
N SER A 41 -9.94 36.57 39.02
CA SER A 41 -8.83 35.60 39.00
C SER A 41 -9.31 34.19 38.61
N CYS A 42 -10.46 33.76 39.15
CA CYS A 42 -11.10 32.49 38.76
C CYS A 42 -11.58 32.49 37.31
N MET A 43 -12.10 33.61 36.81
CA MET A 43 -12.48 33.75 35.39
C MET A 43 -11.29 33.57 34.46
N VAL A 44 -10.16 34.23 34.76
CA VAL A 44 -8.93 34.10 33.99
C VAL A 44 -8.40 32.67 34.04
N LEU A 45 -8.40 32.06 35.22
CA LEU A 45 -7.96 30.68 35.40
C LEU A 45 -8.82 29.69 34.59
N TYR A 46 -10.15 29.84 34.66
CA TYR A 46 -11.09 29.04 33.87
C TYR A 46 -10.90 29.22 32.36
N ALA A 47 -10.77 30.47 31.91
CA ALA A 47 -10.55 30.77 30.49
C ALA A 47 -9.25 30.15 29.98
N ALA A 48 -8.16 30.26 30.76
CA ALA A 48 -6.88 29.65 30.43
C ALA A 48 -6.96 28.11 30.37
N ALA A 49 -7.59 27.48 31.37
CA ALA A 49 -7.74 26.03 31.41
C ALA A 49 -8.58 25.52 30.23
N THR A 50 -9.65 26.22 29.90
CA THR A 50 -10.53 25.90 28.77
C THR A 50 -9.81 26.09 27.44
N ALA A 51 -9.12 27.21 27.25
CA ALA A 51 -8.36 27.47 26.03
C ALA A 51 -7.28 26.40 25.79
N LEU A 52 -6.53 26.03 26.84
CA LEU A 52 -5.56 24.94 26.75
C LEU A 52 -6.24 23.61 26.42
N ALA A 53 -7.38 23.30 27.04
CA ALA A 53 -8.11 22.06 26.79
C ALA A 53 -8.62 21.95 25.33
N LEU A 54 -9.05 23.07 24.75
CA LEU A 54 -9.60 23.16 23.39
C LEU A 54 -8.54 23.23 22.29
N PHE A 55 -7.49 24.05 22.48
CA PHE A 55 -6.56 24.40 21.39
C PHE A 55 -5.28 23.56 21.35
N VAL A 56 -4.92 22.87 22.44
CA VAL A 56 -3.72 22.01 22.43
C VAL A 56 -3.95 20.84 21.47
N ARG A 57 -3.09 20.70 20.45
CA ARG A 57 -3.23 19.68 19.42
C ARG A 57 -2.83 18.29 19.94
N GLY A 58 -3.51 17.26 19.46
CA GLY A 58 -3.25 15.87 19.82
C GLY A 58 -4.53 15.04 19.90
N SER A 59 -4.40 13.73 19.65
CA SER A 59 -5.49 12.75 19.75
C SER A 59 -6.01 12.56 21.18
N ALA A 60 -5.13 12.75 22.18
CA ALA A 60 -5.47 12.84 23.59
C ALA A 60 -4.84 14.09 24.20
N LEU A 61 -5.53 14.72 25.15
CA LEU A 61 -5.03 15.91 25.84
C LEU A 61 -3.75 15.59 26.64
N PRO A 62 -2.68 16.41 26.64
CA PRO A 62 -1.51 16.17 27.50
C PRO A 62 -1.87 16.15 28.99
N VAL A 63 -1.17 15.31 29.77
CA VAL A 63 -1.45 15.12 31.21
C VAL A 63 -1.32 16.43 31.98
N TRP A 64 -0.33 17.26 31.67
CA TRP A 64 -0.12 18.53 32.36
C TRP A 64 -1.31 19.49 32.20
N VAL A 65 -1.96 19.51 31.02
CA VAL A 65 -3.18 20.32 30.78
C VAL A 65 -4.34 19.76 31.59
N ALA A 66 -4.48 18.42 31.66
CA ALA A 66 -5.51 17.79 32.46
C ALA A 66 -5.33 18.08 33.96
N CYS A 67 -4.09 18.04 34.46
CA CYS A 67 -3.76 18.44 35.83
C CYS A 67 -4.06 19.91 36.09
N PHE A 68 -3.74 20.81 35.14
CA PHE A 68 -4.05 22.22 35.27
C PHE A 68 -5.56 22.50 35.31
N ALA A 69 -6.32 21.84 34.44
CA ALA A 69 -7.79 21.92 34.45
C ALA A 69 -8.40 21.33 35.73
N LEU A 70 -7.85 20.22 36.24
CA LEU A 70 -8.28 19.63 37.51
C LEU A 70 -7.97 20.55 38.70
N ALA A 71 -6.78 21.15 38.74
CA ALA A 71 -6.43 22.14 39.75
C ALA A 71 -7.38 23.34 39.70
N THR A 72 -7.73 23.81 38.49
CA THR A 72 -8.73 24.86 38.29
C THR A 72 -10.09 24.47 38.87
N ALA A 73 -10.54 23.23 38.61
CA ALA A 73 -11.78 22.70 39.17
C ALA A 73 -11.79 22.60 40.71
N PHE A 74 -10.62 22.51 41.36
CA PHE A 74 -10.52 22.51 42.82
C PHE A 74 -10.44 23.93 43.39
N VAL A 75 -9.71 24.83 42.73
CA VAL A 75 -9.51 26.21 43.18
C VAL A 75 -10.81 27.01 43.08
N MET A 76 -11.56 26.88 41.99
CA MET A 76 -12.74 27.70 41.75
C MET A 76 -13.81 27.58 42.85
N PRO A 77 -14.25 26.37 43.27
CA PRO A 77 -15.21 26.23 44.37
C PRO A 77 -14.70 26.82 45.70
N VAL A 78 -13.42 26.66 46.01
CA VAL A 78 -12.82 27.14 47.27
C VAL A 78 -12.77 28.67 47.31
N VAL A 79 -12.47 29.31 46.18
CA VAL A 79 -12.32 30.78 46.09
C VAL A 79 -13.65 31.48 45.87
N CYS A 80 -14.54 30.94 45.03
CA CYS A 80 -15.79 31.60 44.66
C CYS A 80 -16.92 31.36 45.68
N ALA A 81 -17.00 30.19 46.33
CA ALA A 81 -18.11 29.88 47.23
C ALA A 81 -18.25 30.87 48.42
N PRO A 82 -17.16 31.30 49.09
CA PRO A 82 -17.27 32.27 50.20
C PRO A 82 -17.76 33.67 49.78
N VAL A 83 -17.68 34.00 48.49
CA VAL A 83 -18.09 35.30 47.93
C VAL A 83 -19.60 35.32 47.64
N VAL A 84 -20.24 34.15 47.56
CA VAL A 84 -21.66 34.02 47.23
C VAL A 84 -22.51 34.07 48.50
N ASP A 85 -23.45 35.01 48.54
CA ASP A 85 -24.49 35.06 49.56
C ASP A 85 -25.70 34.21 49.13
N LEU A 86 -25.96 33.13 49.87
CA LEU A 86 -27.07 32.20 49.62
C LEU A 86 -28.42 32.70 50.17
N SER A 87 -28.43 33.79 50.95
CA SER A 87 -29.66 34.34 51.53
C SER A 87 -30.50 35.13 50.52
N VAL A 88 -29.88 35.57 49.43
CA VAL A 88 -30.54 36.14 48.25
C VAL A 88 -30.81 35.00 47.26
N ALA A 89 -32.00 34.95 46.67
CA ALA A 89 -32.41 33.89 45.75
C ALA A 89 -31.27 33.56 44.75
N PRO A 90 -30.97 32.26 44.52
CA PRO A 90 -29.77 31.84 43.80
C PRO A 90 -29.68 32.54 42.45
N THR A 91 -28.82 33.55 42.40
CA THR A 91 -28.52 34.35 41.22
C THR A 91 -27.46 33.62 40.39
N TYR A 92 -27.12 34.11 39.20
CA TYR A 92 -26.02 33.58 38.38
C TYR A 92 -24.63 33.60 39.06
N SER A 93 -24.52 34.01 40.32
CA SER A 93 -23.30 34.06 41.14
C SER A 93 -22.67 32.68 41.38
N THR A 94 -23.41 31.59 41.19
CA THR A 94 -22.91 30.20 41.22
C THR A 94 -22.43 29.68 39.86
N TRP A 95 -22.15 30.57 38.90
CA TRP A 95 -21.64 30.27 37.56
C TRP A 95 -20.49 29.25 37.54
N TRP A 96 -19.66 29.25 38.60
CA TRP A 96 -18.50 28.38 38.74
C TRP A 96 -18.86 26.89 38.76
N ILE A 97 -20.05 26.50 39.25
CA ILE A 97 -20.49 25.09 39.28
C ILE A 97 -20.65 24.56 37.85
N ALA A 98 -21.42 25.29 37.03
CA ALA A 98 -21.66 24.93 35.64
C ALA A 98 -20.40 25.11 34.76
N ALA A 99 -19.55 26.09 35.09
CA ALA A 99 -18.27 26.29 34.42
C ALA A 99 -17.35 25.08 34.63
N VAL A 100 -17.18 24.62 35.88
CA VAL A 100 -16.40 23.41 36.19
C VAL A 100 -16.99 22.19 35.49
N GLY A 101 -18.32 21.99 35.52
CA GLY A 101 -18.99 20.93 34.78
C GLY A 101 -18.67 20.94 33.28
N THR A 102 -18.71 22.13 32.66
CA THR A 102 -18.34 22.33 31.25
C THR A 102 -16.90 21.94 30.96
N LEU A 103 -15.96 22.41 31.78
CA LEU A 103 -14.54 22.09 31.60
C LEU A 103 -14.28 20.58 31.73
N MET A 104 -14.96 19.91 32.66
CA MET A 104 -14.83 18.46 32.84
C MET A 104 -15.41 17.68 31.65
N VAL A 105 -16.51 18.14 31.05
CA VAL A 105 -17.03 17.57 29.80
C VAL A 105 -16.03 17.70 28.67
N VAL A 106 -15.36 18.85 28.54
CA VAL A 106 -14.28 19.03 27.56
C VAL A 106 -13.17 18.00 27.80
N LEU A 107 -12.74 17.78 29.06
CA LEU A 107 -11.74 16.75 29.39
C LEU A 107 -12.20 15.32 29.06
N ALA A 108 -13.46 14.98 29.32
CA ALA A 108 -14.01 13.67 29.01
C ALA A 108 -14.00 13.37 27.51
N VAL A 109 -14.46 14.34 26.70
CA VAL A 109 -14.41 14.26 25.22
C VAL A 109 -12.98 14.20 24.70
N ARG A 110 -12.05 14.85 25.39
CA ARG A 110 -10.61 14.90 25.05
C ARG A 110 -9.80 13.75 25.66
N GLN A 111 -10.46 12.63 25.99
CA GLN A 111 -9.84 11.37 26.44
C GLN A 111 -9.21 11.40 27.83
N ARG A 112 -9.67 12.28 28.72
CA ARG A 112 -9.21 12.40 30.10
C ARG A 112 -10.34 12.20 31.10
N GLY A 113 -11.13 11.16 30.88
CA GLY A 113 -12.27 10.76 31.73
C GLY A 113 -11.98 10.72 33.23
N PRO A 114 -10.90 10.06 33.72
CA PRO A 114 -10.62 10.00 35.16
C PRO A 114 -10.45 11.36 35.82
N PHE A 115 -9.77 12.30 35.14
CA PHE A 115 -9.60 13.68 35.63
C PHE A 115 -10.94 14.43 35.63
N ALA A 116 -11.75 14.24 34.58
CA ALA A 116 -13.08 14.84 34.48
C ALA A 116 -13.98 14.41 35.64
N TRP A 117 -14.01 13.11 35.94
CA TRP A 117 -14.79 12.56 37.06
C TRP A 117 -14.28 13.03 38.41
N ALA A 118 -12.96 13.11 38.62
CA ALA A 118 -12.40 13.64 39.86
C ALA A 118 -12.81 15.11 40.10
N GLY A 119 -12.77 15.94 39.06
CA GLY A 119 -13.16 17.35 39.15
C GLY A 119 -14.65 17.54 39.42
N VAL A 120 -15.53 16.82 38.72
CA VAL A 120 -16.98 16.86 38.99
C VAL A 120 -17.29 16.33 40.38
N LEU A 121 -16.69 15.20 40.79
CA LEU A 121 -16.91 14.63 42.12
C LEU A 121 -16.55 15.63 43.22
N PHE A 122 -15.37 16.26 43.13
CA PHE A 122 -14.94 17.28 44.07
C PHE A 122 -15.91 18.46 44.07
N CYS A 123 -16.26 18.99 42.90
CA CYS A 123 -17.17 20.14 42.77
C CYS A 123 -18.54 19.83 43.39
N THR A 124 -19.08 18.63 43.16
CA THR A 124 -20.35 18.18 43.73
C THR A 124 -20.28 18.02 45.25
N VAL A 125 -19.26 17.33 45.77
CA VAL A 125 -19.07 17.14 47.21
C VAL A 125 -18.89 18.48 47.92
N HIS A 126 -18.07 19.37 47.35
CA HIS A 126 -17.85 20.71 47.90
C HIS A 126 -19.14 21.55 47.89
N SER A 127 -19.91 21.52 46.80
CA SER A 127 -21.18 22.26 46.71
C SER A 127 -22.21 21.76 47.73
N VAL A 128 -22.28 20.45 47.96
CA VAL A 128 -23.16 19.85 48.99
C VAL A 128 -22.69 20.20 50.40
N ALA A 129 -21.37 20.17 50.65
CA ALA A 129 -20.81 20.56 51.94
C ALA A 129 -21.03 22.05 52.24
N TRP A 130 -21.03 22.89 51.22
CA TRP A 130 -21.17 24.34 51.34
C TRP A 130 -22.63 24.82 51.41
N ALA A 131 -23.49 24.39 50.49
CA ALA A 131 -24.89 24.86 50.38
C ALA A 131 -25.93 23.83 50.89
N GLY A 132 -25.48 22.67 51.37
CA GLY A 132 -26.35 21.60 51.83
C GLY A 132 -26.89 20.71 50.70
N PRO A 133 -27.71 19.69 51.03
CA PRO A 133 -28.19 18.70 50.06
C PRO A 133 -29.05 19.28 48.93
N GLY A 134 -29.75 20.41 49.16
CA GLY A 134 -30.57 21.09 48.15
C GLY A 134 -29.78 21.60 46.94
N ALA A 135 -28.47 21.87 47.12
CA ALA A 135 -27.55 22.30 46.07
C ALA A 135 -27.49 21.34 44.87
N LEU A 136 -27.81 20.07 45.09
CA LEU A 136 -27.88 19.04 44.07
C LEU A 136 -28.88 19.40 42.95
N GLY A 137 -30.07 19.87 43.32
CA GLY A 137 -31.11 20.27 42.35
C GLY A 137 -31.08 21.75 42.03
N GLU A 138 -30.93 22.61 43.04
CA GLU A 138 -31.13 24.05 42.92
C GLU A 138 -29.95 24.77 42.24
N LEU A 139 -28.73 24.28 42.47
CA LEU A 139 -27.50 24.91 41.95
C LEU A 139 -26.90 24.15 40.75
N GLY A 140 -27.59 23.12 40.25
CA GLY A 140 -27.18 22.38 39.05
C GLY A 140 -26.02 21.39 39.25
N ALA A 141 -25.67 21.04 40.50
CA ALA A 141 -24.61 20.07 40.78
C ALA A 141 -24.95 18.65 40.26
N LEU A 142 -26.22 18.20 40.36
CA LEU A 142 -26.67 16.95 39.72
C LEU A 142 -26.66 17.07 38.19
N GLY A 143 -27.06 18.23 37.67
CA GLY A 143 -27.05 18.50 36.23
C GLY A 143 -25.65 18.29 35.63
N SER A 144 -24.61 18.74 36.33
CA SER A 144 -23.22 18.55 35.91
C SER A 144 -22.79 17.08 35.86
N VAL A 145 -23.24 16.25 36.81
CA VAL A 145 -22.95 14.80 36.85
C VAL A 145 -23.67 14.07 35.70
N ILE A 146 -24.95 14.37 35.49
CA ILE A 146 -25.75 13.76 34.41
C ILE A 146 -25.15 14.14 33.05
N TRP A 147 -24.83 15.42 32.86
CA TRP A 147 -24.23 15.93 31.64
C TRP A 147 -22.86 15.29 31.35
N LEU A 148 -21.99 15.17 32.36
CA LEU A 148 -20.71 14.47 32.22
C LEU A 148 -20.90 12.99 31.85
N SER A 149 -21.91 12.33 32.42
CA SER A 149 -22.22 10.92 32.13
C SER A 149 -22.59 10.72 30.66
N VAL A 150 -23.48 11.57 30.13
CA VAL A 150 -23.88 11.56 28.71
C VAL A 150 -22.69 11.82 27.81
N ALA A 151 -21.87 12.83 28.12
CA ALA A 151 -20.67 13.14 27.33
C ALA A 151 -19.64 11.99 27.35
N THR A 152 -19.47 11.34 28.49
CA THR A 152 -18.58 10.17 28.64
C THR A 152 -19.05 9.01 27.78
N GLY A 153 -20.36 8.68 27.83
CA GLY A 153 -20.96 7.63 27.00
C GLY A 153 -20.78 7.90 25.51
N PHE A 154 -21.07 9.12 25.06
CA PHE A 154 -20.85 9.51 23.67
C PHE A 154 -19.38 9.41 23.25
N SER A 155 -18.45 9.81 24.12
CA SER A 155 -17.01 9.76 23.85
C SER A 155 -16.50 8.33 23.70
N ILE A 156 -16.98 7.41 24.53
CA ILE A 156 -16.66 5.98 24.45
C ILE A 156 -17.18 5.40 23.13
N ALA A 157 -18.44 5.68 22.79
CA ALA A 157 -19.06 5.20 21.56
C ALA A 157 -18.31 5.70 20.31
N MET A 158 -17.96 6.98 20.26
CA MET A 158 -17.22 7.57 19.14
C MET A 158 -15.80 6.98 19.01
N ASN A 159 -15.11 6.76 20.13
CA ASN A 159 -13.81 6.08 20.12
C ASN A 159 -13.88 4.67 19.56
N HIS A 160 -14.91 3.94 19.97
CA HIS A 160 -15.14 2.59 19.50
C HIS A 160 -15.39 2.57 17.99
N ALA A 161 -16.26 3.46 17.50
CA ALA A 161 -16.50 3.63 16.07
C ALA A 161 -15.23 3.97 15.28
N ASN A 162 -14.41 4.90 15.78
CA ASN A 162 -13.14 5.28 15.13
C ASN A 162 -12.13 4.13 15.08
N ARG A 163 -12.09 3.27 16.11
CA ARG A 163 -11.24 2.07 16.09
C ARG A 163 -11.70 1.09 15.02
N ILE A 164 -13.00 0.79 14.99
CA ILE A 164 -13.60 -0.08 13.98
C ILE A 164 -13.29 0.42 12.56
N THR A 165 -13.45 1.72 12.28
CA THR A 165 -13.13 2.27 10.96
C THR A 165 -11.65 2.10 10.58
N ARG A 166 -10.72 2.26 11.53
CA ARG A 166 -9.29 2.03 11.26
C ARG A 166 -8.99 0.58 10.95
N ASP A 167 -9.62 -0.33 11.68
CA ASP A 167 -9.45 -1.77 11.45
C ASP A 167 -10.01 -2.17 10.08
N PHE A 168 -11.15 -1.60 9.66
CA PHE A 168 -11.69 -1.78 8.31
C PHE A 168 -10.77 -1.24 7.21
N VAL A 169 -10.22 -0.03 7.37
CA VAL A 169 -9.29 0.55 6.38
C VAL A 169 -8.03 -0.32 6.24
N ARG A 170 -7.52 -0.86 7.35
CA ARG A 170 -6.38 -1.77 7.32
C ARG A 170 -6.71 -3.09 6.61
N ALA A 171 -7.88 -3.67 6.88
CA ALA A 171 -8.33 -4.88 6.22
C ALA A 171 -8.53 -4.67 4.71
N GLU A 172 -9.05 -3.51 4.29
CA GLU A 172 -9.20 -3.14 2.89
C GLU A 172 -7.85 -3.06 2.18
N GLN A 173 -6.82 -2.48 2.83
CA GLN A 173 -5.47 -2.43 2.28
C GLN A 173 -4.87 -3.82 2.05
N GLU A 174 -5.04 -4.76 2.99
CA GLU A 174 -4.57 -6.15 2.83
C GLU A 174 -5.28 -6.87 1.66
N THR A 175 -6.54 -6.52 1.35
CA THR A 175 -7.26 -7.10 0.20
C THR A 175 -6.86 -6.51 -1.15
N VAL A 176 -6.40 -5.26 -1.19
CA VAL A 176 -5.95 -4.60 -2.43
C VAL A 176 -4.72 -5.30 -3.01
N ASP A 177 -3.78 -5.73 -2.16
CA ASP A 177 -2.57 -6.45 -2.62
C ASP A 177 -2.94 -7.80 -3.26
N TRP A 178 -3.93 -8.50 -2.69
CA TRP A 178 -4.43 -9.76 -3.25
C TRP A 178 -5.17 -9.54 -4.58
N GLN A 179 -5.97 -8.49 -4.67
CA GLN A 179 -6.64 -8.10 -5.92
C GLN A 179 -5.63 -7.72 -7.01
N ALA A 180 -4.59 -6.95 -6.67
CA ALA A 180 -3.53 -6.58 -7.60
C ALA A 180 -2.79 -7.81 -8.16
N ALA A 181 -2.52 -8.82 -7.34
CA ALA A 181 -1.91 -10.07 -7.79
C ALA A 181 -2.82 -10.85 -8.75
N GLN A 182 -4.14 -10.90 -8.49
CA GLN A 182 -5.10 -11.56 -9.39
C GLN A 182 -5.23 -10.81 -10.72
N ASP A 183 -5.31 -9.48 -10.68
CA ASP A 183 -5.41 -8.64 -11.88
C ASP A 183 -4.15 -8.79 -12.76
N ALA A 184 -2.97 -8.89 -12.14
CA ALA A 184 -1.72 -9.14 -12.86
C ALA A 184 -1.76 -10.49 -13.61
N HIS A 185 -2.20 -11.57 -12.96
CA HIS A 185 -2.34 -12.89 -13.61
C HIS A 185 -3.35 -12.89 -14.76
N VAL A 186 -4.48 -12.20 -14.61
CA VAL A 186 -5.51 -12.10 -15.66
C VAL A 186 -4.98 -11.29 -16.85
N SER A 187 -4.35 -10.14 -16.59
CA SER A 187 -3.75 -9.29 -17.62
C SER A 187 -2.69 -10.05 -18.42
N GLU A 188 -1.78 -10.74 -17.73
CA GLU A 188 -0.74 -11.53 -18.37
C GLU A 188 -1.33 -12.63 -19.28
N ARG A 189 -2.35 -13.35 -18.79
CA ARG A 189 -3.06 -14.35 -19.58
C ARG A 189 -3.73 -13.76 -20.83
N GLN A 190 -4.34 -12.59 -20.72
CA GLN A 190 -4.99 -11.92 -21.87
C GLN A 190 -3.97 -11.51 -22.93
N VAL A 191 -2.82 -10.95 -22.53
CA VAL A 191 -1.72 -10.62 -23.44
C VAL A 191 -1.21 -11.88 -24.16
N ARG A 192 -1.00 -12.98 -23.42
CA ARG A 192 -0.57 -14.28 -23.96
C ARG A 192 -1.55 -14.83 -24.99
N LEU A 193 -2.84 -14.88 -24.65
CA LEU A 193 -3.89 -15.34 -25.58
C LEU A 193 -3.94 -14.47 -26.83
N GLY A 194 -3.83 -13.14 -26.68
CA GLY A 194 -3.82 -12.22 -27.81
C GLY A 194 -2.68 -12.45 -28.79
N GLN A 195 -1.47 -12.73 -28.30
CA GLN A 195 -0.30 -13.02 -29.15
C GLN A 195 -0.46 -14.33 -29.92
N THR A 196 -0.81 -15.43 -29.23
CA THR A 196 -1.04 -16.72 -29.90
C THR A 196 -2.18 -16.64 -30.92
N THR A 197 -3.27 -15.92 -30.61
CA THR A 197 -4.35 -15.71 -31.56
C THR A 197 -3.89 -14.93 -32.78
N ARG A 198 -3.10 -13.84 -32.63
CA ARG A 198 -2.59 -13.08 -33.79
C ARG A 198 -1.75 -13.94 -34.74
N MET A 199 -0.95 -14.86 -34.19
CA MET A 199 -0.14 -15.79 -35.00
C MET A 199 -0.99 -16.84 -35.71
N ALA A 200 -1.94 -17.46 -34.99
CA ALA A 200 -2.71 -18.60 -35.51
C ALA A 200 -3.86 -18.19 -36.45
N LEU A 201 -4.47 -17.03 -36.22
CA LEU A 201 -5.71 -16.62 -36.87
C LEU A 201 -5.64 -16.61 -38.40
N PRO A 202 -4.58 -16.09 -39.07
CA PRO A 202 -4.51 -16.07 -40.53
C PRO A 202 -4.57 -17.46 -41.17
N MET A 203 -3.83 -18.44 -40.61
CA MET A 203 -3.82 -19.82 -41.11
C MET A 203 -5.13 -20.54 -40.80
N LEU A 204 -5.71 -20.34 -39.62
CA LEU A 204 -7.02 -20.89 -39.27
C LEU A 204 -8.12 -20.36 -40.22
N GLN A 205 -8.09 -19.07 -40.55
CA GLN A 205 -9.01 -18.49 -41.53
C GLN A 205 -8.79 -19.09 -42.91
N ARG A 206 -7.54 -19.28 -43.34
CA ARG A 206 -7.20 -19.93 -44.61
C ARG A 206 -7.76 -21.35 -44.68
N ILE A 207 -7.62 -22.14 -43.61
CA ILE A 207 -8.17 -23.50 -43.50
C ILE A 207 -9.69 -23.49 -43.62
N ILE A 208 -10.37 -22.52 -43.01
CA ILE A 208 -11.83 -22.36 -43.13
C ILE A 208 -12.20 -22.03 -44.58
N ASP A 209 -11.51 -21.06 -45.19
CA ASP A 209 -11.81 -20.59 -46.54
C ASP A 209 -11.57 -21.67 -47.61
N THR A 210 -10.58 -22.56 -47.41
CA THR A 210 -10.31 -23.70 -48.30
C THR A 210 -11.05 -24.98 -47.91
N CYS A 211 -11.88 -24.95 -46.85
CA CYS A 211 -12.50 -26.15 -46.27
C CYS A 211 -11.48 -27.28 -45.96
N GLY A 212 -10.24 -26.92 -45.61
CA GLY A 212 -9.16 -27.85 -45.32
C GLY A 212 -8.40 -28.40 -46.53
N ASP A 213 -8.73 -27.96 -47.76
CA ASP A 213 -7.97 -28.33 -48.96
C ASP A 213 -6.72 -27.44 -49.12
N LEU A 214 -5.72 -27.71 -48.29
CA LEU A 214 -4.44 -27.01 -48.30
C LEU A 214 -3.48 -27.62 -49.34
N ASP A 215 -2.80 -26.75 -50.08
CA ASP A 215 -1.71 -27.16 -50.96
C ASP A 215 -0.46 -27.62 -50.17
N ALA A 216 0.54 -28.18 -50.87
CA ALA A 216 1.74 -28.71 -50.21
C ALA A 216 2.56 -27.62 -49.47
N GLY A 217 2.57 -26.39 -49.98
CA GLY A 217 3.25 -25.26 -49.35
C GLY A 217 2.50 -24.76 -48.11
N GLU A 218 1.18 -24.67 -48.18
CA GLU A 218 0.32 -24.29 -47.06
C GLU A 218 0.37 -25.33 -45.92
N ARG A 219 0.50 -26.62 -46.26
CA ARG A 219 0.73 -27.69 -45.27
C ARG A 219 2.07 -27.54 -44.58
N ALA A 220 3.14 -27.24 -45.33
CA ALA A 220 4.46 -26.99 -44.75
C ALA A 220 4.44 -25.75 -43.83
N GLU A 221 3.79 -24.67 -44.25
CA GLU A 221 3.67 -23.46 -43.43
C GLU A 221 2.81 -23.70 -42.16
N SER A 222 1.80 -24.56 -42.24
CA SER A 222 1.02 -24.97 -41.06
C SER A 222 1.88 -25.71 -40.03
N LEU A 223 2.82 -26.55 -40.47
CA LEU A 223 3.78 -27.22 -39.59
C LEU A 223 4.77 -26.23 -38.97
N HIS A 224 5.30 -25.28 -39.75
CA HIS A 224 6.16 -24.22 -39.20
C HIS A 224 5.44 -23.37 -38.17
N LEU A 225 4.16 -23.04 -38.39
CA LEU A 225 3.34 -22.29 -37.46
C LEU A 225 3.09 -23.06 -36.15
N GLU A 226 2.84 -24.36 -36.23
CA GLU A 226 2.69 -25.22 -35.04
C GLU A 226 3.98 -25.22 -34.19
N GLN A 227 5.12 -25.37 -34.84
CA GLN A 227 6.42 -25.30 -34.18
C GLN A 227 6.66 -23.91 -33.57
N ALA A 228 6.32 -22.83 -34.27
CA ALA A 228 6.44 -21.46 -33.74
C ALA A 228 5.54 -21.25 -32.51
N ILE A 229 4.32 -21.78 -32.50
CA ILE A 229 3.44 -21.73 -31.32
C ILE A 229 4.02 -22.55 -30.16
N ARG A 230 4.64 -23.71 -30.45
CA ARG A 230 5.30 -24.54 -29.43
C ARG A 230 6.48 -23.80 -28.80
N ASP A 231 7.25 -23.08 -29.60
CA ASP A 231 8.37 -22.28 -29.14
C ASP A 231 7.91 -21.10 -28.28
N GLU A 232 6.81 -20.43 -28.66
CA GLU A 232 6.20 -19.37 -27.83
C GLU A 232 5.74 -19.88 -26.46
N ILE A 233 5.40 -21.17 -26.36
CA ILE A 233 5.01 -21.81 -25.10
C ILE A 233 6.25 -22.26 -24.30
N ARG A 234 7.27 -22.83 -24.96
CA ARG A 234 8.41 -23.50 -24.31
C ARG A 234 9.70 -22.68 -24.20
N GLY A 235 9.87 -21.69 -25.06
CA GLY A 235 11.12 -20.95 -25.31
C GLY A 235 10.97 -19.43 -25.15
N ARG A 236 9.96 -18.98 -24.40
CA ARG A 236 9.47 -17.59 -24.43
C ARG A 236 10.56 -16.55 -24.19
N SER A 237 11.48 -16.80 -23.25
CA SER A 237 12.47 -15.81 -22.84
C SER A 237 13.54 -15.59 -23.90
N LEU A 238 13.67 -16.51 -24.86
CA LEU A 238 14.61 -16.45 -25.98
C LEU A 238 14.05 -15.70 -27.21
N LEU A 239 12.74 -15.47 -27.29
CA LEU A 239 12.06 -15.08 -28.53
C LEU A 239 11.76 -13.58 -28.65
N SER A 240 12.73 -12.81 -29.15
CA SER A 240 12.47 -11.47 -29.72
C SER A 240 11.89 -11.56 -31.15
N GLU A 241 11.40 -10.45 -31.69
CA GLU A 241 10.91 -10.39 -33.08
C GLU A 241 12.01 -10.78 -34.08
N ASP A 242 13.24 -10.31 -33.86
CA ASP A 242 14.39 -10.62 -34.72
C ASP A 242 14.76 -12.11 -34.63
N VAL A 243 14.79 -12.68 -33.41
CA VAL A 243 15.07 -14.11 -33.21
C VAL A 243 14.01 -14.96 -33.91
N ARG A 244 12.73 -14.62 -33.82
CA ARG A 244 11.66 -15.34 -34.54
C ARG A 244 11.89 -15.32 -36.05
N GLY A 245 12.28 -14.17 -36.59
CA GLY A 245 12.59 -14.02 -38.01
C GLY A 245 13.67 -14.99 -38.47
N GLU A 246 14.79 -15.06 -37.73
CA GLU A 246 15.91 -15.92 -38.07
C GLU A 246 15.60 -17.42 -37.87
N VAL A 247 14.85 -17.79 -36.82
CA VAL A 247 14.37 -19.17 -36.63
C VAL A 247 13.47 -19.61 -37.80
N MET A 248 12.57 -18.74 -38.26
CA MET A 248 11.71 -19.02 -39.41
C MET A 248 12.50 -19.14 -40.72
N ARG A 249 13.55 -18.34 -40.90
CA ARG A 249 14.44 -18.46 -42.07
C ARG A 249 15.17 -19.81 -42.12
N LEU A 250 15.69 -20.28 -40.98
CA LEU A 250 16.32 -21.59 -40.85
C LEU A 250 15.33 -22.71 -41.16
N ARG A 251 14.13 -22.68 -40.57
CA ARG A 251 13.10 -23.70 -40.82
C ARG A 251 12.63 -23.76 -42.26
N ARG A 252 12.41 -22.60 -42.90
CA ARG A 252 12.04 -22.53 -44.32
C ARG A 252 13.12 -23.05 -45.26
N ARG A 253 14.40 -23.06 -44.85
CA ARG A 253 15.47 -23.74 -45.57
C ARG A 253 15.41 -25.27 -45.41
N GLY A 254 14.79 -25.77 -44.34
CA GLY A 254 14.72 -27.18 -43.99
C GLY A 254 15.51 -27.56 -42.74
N ALA A 255 16.12 -26.59 -42.04
CA ALA A 255 16.86 -26.86 -40.81
C ALA A 255 15.92 -27.10 -39.62
N VAL A 256 16.29 -28.02 -38.73
CA VAL A 256 15.59 -28.26 -37.47
C VAL A 256 16.09 -27.28 -36.42
N VAL A 257 15.20 -26.53 -35.78
CA VAL A 257 15.57 -25.58 -34.71
C VAL A 257 14.85 -25.94 -33.42
N GLN A 258 15.62 -26.17 -32.35
CA GLN A 258 15.14 -26.51 -31.01
C GLN A 258 15.50 -25.40 -30.03
N LEU A 259 14.49 -24.87 -29.34
CA LEU A 259 14.65 -23.80 -28.34
C LEU A 259 14.30 -24.37 -26.97
N HIS A 260 15.26 -24.31 -26.04
CA HIS A 260 15.12 -24.79 -24.68
C HIS A 260 15.30 -23.64 -23.69
N ASP A 261 14.20 -23.22 -23.09
CA ASP A 261 14.17 -22.22 -22.03
C ASP A 261 13.86 -22.90 -20.69
N ASP A 262 14.89 -22.99 -19.85
CA ASP A 262 14.85 -23.53 -18.49
C ASP A 262 14.77 -22.37 -17.46
N GLY A 263 14.43 -21.14 -17.88
CA GLY A 263 14.23 -19.96 -17.01
C GLY A 263 15.49 -19.12 -16.76
N GLY A 264 16.63 -19.44 -17.38
CA GLY A 264 17.91 -18.77 -17.13
C GLY A 264 18.02 -17.30 -17.53
N LEU A 265 16.97 -16.72 -18.13
CA LEU A 265 16.92 -15.31 -18.52
C LEU A 265 15.96 -14.48 -17.66
N ASP A 266 15.23 -15.10 -16.71
CA ASP A 266 14.18 -14.42 -15.94
C ASP A 266 14.72 -13.30 -15.01
N ASP A 267 15.99 -13.41 -14.59
CA ASP A 267 16.66 -12.43 -13.71
C ASP A 267 17.37 -11.28 -14.47
N LEU A 268 17.39 -11.29 -15.81
CA LEU A 268 18.06 -10.26 -16.59
C LEU A 268 17.23 -8.97 -16.68
N GLY A 269 17.91 -7.84 -16.55
CA GLY A 269 17.33 -6.53 -16.85
C GLY A 269 16.94 -6.40 -18.32
N ALA A 270 16.02 -5.48 -18.62
CA ALA A 270 15.51 -5.30 -19.99
C ALA A 270 16.61 -4.95 -21.01
N THR A 271 17.69 -4.31 -20.58
CA THR A 271 18.82 -3.92 -21.45
C THR A 271 19.72 -5.11 -21.76
N GLU A 272 20.05 -5.91 -20.75
CA GLU A 272 20.83 -7.13 -20.91
C GLU A 272 20.09 -8.16 -21.76
N LEU A 273 18.79 -8.32 -21.52
CA LEU A 273 17.94 -9.23 -22.29
C LEU A 273 17.91 -8.85 -23.78
N ALA A 274 17.74 -7.55 -24.09
CA ALA A 274 17.76 -7.08 -25.46
C ALA A 274 19.10 -7.32 -26.16
N ARG A 275 20.22 -7.20 -25.44
CA ARG A 275 21.56 -7.54 -25.97
C ARG A 275 21.67 -9.05 -26.26
N VAL A 276 21.27 -9.89 -25.30
CA VAL A 276 21.28 -11.35 -25.48
C VAL A 276 20.43 -11.75 -26.69
N HIS A 277 19.25 -11.15 -26.86
CA HIS A 277 18.40 -11.38 -28.05
C HIS A 277 19.07 -10.96 -29.36
N ALA A 278 19.75 -9.81 -29.38
CA ALA A 278 20.46 -9.35 -30.57
C ALA A 278 21.62 -10.29 -30.94
N GLU A 279 22.43 -10.68 -29.95
CA GLU A 279 23.53 -11.64 -30.15
C GLU A 279 23.02 -13.01 -30.58
N LEU A 280 21.88 -13.45 -30.05
CA LEU A 280 21.23 -14.71 -30.46
C LEU A 280 20.73 -14.63 -31.91
N ALA A 281 20.10 -13.53 -32.31
CA ALA A 281 19.66 -13.34 -33.69
C ALA A 281 20.85 -13.37 -34.67
N ASP A 282 21.96 -12.73 -34.32
CA ASP A 282 23.19 -12.76 -35.12
C ASP A 282 23.83 -14.17 -35.14
N ALA A 283 23.76 -14.94 -34.05
CA ALA A 283 24.21 -16.32 -34.02
C ALA A 283 23.38 -17.21 -34.96
N LEU A 284 22.05 -17.07 -34.96
CA LEU A 284 21.17 -17.79 -35.87
C LEU A 284 21.40 -17.41 -37.33
N ARG A 285 21.73 -16.14 -37.60
CA ARG A 285 22.10 -15.67 -38.94
C ARG A 285 23.40 -16.33 -39.41
N ARG A 286 24.41 -16.45 -38.54
CA ARG A 286 25.65 -17.19 -38.85
C ARG A 286 25.40 -18.67 -39.12
N ALA A 287 24.58 -19.34 -38.29
CA ALA A 287 24.18 -20.73 -38.53
C ALA A 287 23.43 -20.91 -39.87
N TYR A 288 22.71 -19.87 -40.31
CA TYR A 288 22.13 -19.85 -41.65
C TYR A 288 23.21 -19.70 -42.73
N GLU A 289 24.18 -18.80 -42.58
CA GLU A 289 25.26 -18.63 -43.57
C GLU A 289 26.13 -19.90 -43.69
N GLU A 290 26.39 -20.58 -42.57
CA GLU A 290 27.21 -21.81 -42.47
C GLU A 290 26.44 -23.10 -42.79
N GLN A 291 25.19 -22.99 -43.26
CA GLN A 291 24.39 -24.12 -43.71
C GLN A 291 24.13 -25.20 -42.65
N ALA A 292 23.97 -24.83 -41.37
CA ALA A 292 23.63 -25.79 -40.31
C ALA A 292 22.24 -26.44 -40.51
N ASP A 293 22.17 -27.77 -40.44
CA ASP A 293 20.93 -28.54 -40.61
C ASP A 293 20.16 -28.72 -39.30
N ASN A 294 20.85 -28.67 -38.16
CA ASN A 294 20.23 -28.77 -36.84
C ASN A 294 20.80 -27.68 -35.91
N VAL A 295 19.93 -26.85 -35.33
CA VAL A 295 20.31 -25.75 -34.44
C VAL A 295 19.62 -25.91 -33.09
N ILE A 296 20.42 -26.04 -32.03
CA ILE A 296 19.95 -26.18 -30.65
C ILE A 296 20.35 -24.92 -29.88
N VAL A 297 19.35 -24.22 -29.34
CA VAL A 297 19.53 -23.07 -28.47
C VAL A 297 19.05 -23.42 -27.07
N ARG A 298 19.86 -23.17 -26.06
CA ARG A 298 19.50 -23.46 -24.67
C ARG A 298 19.88 -22.32 -23.73
N THR A 299 18.97 -21.93 -22.86
CA THR A 299 19.27 -21.04 -21.73
C THR A 299 20.09 -21.77 -20.68
N VAL A 300 21.09 -21.11 -20.12
CA VAL A 300 21.91 -21.67 -19.04
C VAL A 300 21.32 -21.27 -17.68
N PRO A 301 21.22 -22.19 -16.70
CA PRO A 301 20.68 -21.89 -15.36
C PRO A 301 21.36 -20.71 -14.66
N ASP A 302 20.68 -20.13 -13.67
CA ASP A 302 21.17 -18.96 -12.93
C ASP A 302 22.47 -19.24 -12.17
N GLY A 303 23.41 -18.29 -12.26
CA GLY A 303 24.72 -18.37 -11.61
C GLY A 303 25.91 -18.71 -12.52
N ALA A 304 25.67 -19.06 -13.79
CA ALA A 304 26.72 -19.19 -14.80
C ALA A 304 27.01 -17.84 -15.50
N ASP A 305 28.24 -17.65 -15.98
CA ASP A 305 28.64 -16.44 -16.72
C ASP A 305 27.94 -16.33 -18.09
N GLU A 306 27.48 -17.46 -18.63
CA GLU A 306 26.77 -17.58 -19.90
C GLU A 306 25.26 -17.53 -19.70
N ALA A 307 24.57 -16.89 -20.65
CA ALA A 307 23.11 -16.75 -20.69
C ALA A 307 22.48 -17.81 -21.60
N VAL A 308 23.07 -18.01 -22.79
CA VAL A 308 22.52 -18.85 -23.85
C VAL A 308 23.65 -19.56 -24.58
N THR A 309 23.51 -20.86 -24.84
CA THR A 309 24.39 -21.62 -25.73
C THR A 309 23.66 -21.92 -27.03
N VAL A 310 24.33 -21.73 -28.16
CA VAL A 310 23.86 -22.01 -29.51
C VAL A 310 24.80 -23.03 -30.15
N VAL A 311 24.23 -24.14 -30.61
CA VAL A 311 24.96 -25.21 -31.31
C VAL A 311 24.30 -25.45 -32.66
N GLY A 312 25.03 -25.24 -33.75
CA GLY A 312 24.64 -25.56 -35.11
C GLY A 312 25.45 -26.76 -35.60
N LEU A 313 24.76 -27.79 -36.06
CA LEU A 313 25.33 -29.03 -36.60
C LEU A 313 25.01 -29.12 -38.09
N ARG A 314 25.97 -29.58 -38.88
CA ARG A 314 25.77 -29.99 -40.27
C ARG A 314 25.56 -31.49 -40.33
N LEU A 315 24.61 -31.92 -41.14
CA LEU A 315 24.45 -33.33 -41.47
C LEU A 315 25.32 -33.62 -42.68
N ASP A 316 26.48 -34.26 -42.46
CA ASP A 316 27.20 -34.85 -43.58
C ASP A 316 26.45 -36.11 -44.02
N ALA A 317 25.90 -36.07 -45.23
CA ALA A 317 25.10 -37.15 -45.80
C ALA A 317 25.88 -38.49 -45.88
N ALA A 318 27.22 -38.43 -45.91
CA ALA A 318 28.10 -39.59 -45.90
C ALA A 318 28.19 -40.28 -44.52
N GLU A 319 28.19 -39.51 -43.43
CA GLU A 319 28.27 -40.04 -42.06
C GLU A 319 26.93 -40.62 -41.59
N SER A 320 25.81 -40.02 -42.00
CA SER A 320 24.46 -40.55 -41.70
C SER A 320 24.20 -41.93 -42.32
N GLU A 321 24.74 -42.22 -43.51
CA GLU A 321 24.70 -43.58 -44.09
C GLU A 321 25.63 -44.55 -43.35
N SER A 322 26.84 -44.12 -42.96
CA SER A 322 27.80 -44.97 -42.23
C SER A 322 27.33 -45.32 -40.82
N ALA A 323 26.73 -44.36 -40.11
CA ALA A 323 26.15 -44.55 -38.77
C ALA A 323 24.88 -45.42 -38.79
N ALA A 324 24.03 -45.27 -39.81
CA ALA A 324 22.84 -46.12 -39.99
C ALA A 324 23.20 -47.57 -40.39
N LEU A 325 24.38 -47.80 -40.98
CA LEU A 325 24.90 -49.11 -41.36
C LEU A 325 25.81 -49.75 -40.29
N GLY A 326 26.08 -49.05 -39.18
CA GLY A 326 26.85 -49.58 -38.04
C GLY A 326 28.34 -49.80 -38.32
N ALA A 327 28.91 -49.09 -39.31
CA ALA A 327 30.34 -49.11 -39.59
C ALA A 327 30.98 -47.88 -38.92
N ALA A 328 31.28 -48.00 -37.63
CA ALA A 328 32.24 -47.12 -36.97
C ALA A 328 33.59 -47.84 -36.98
N ASP A 329 34.51 -47.39 -37.84
CA ASP A 329 35.92 -47.72 -37.65
C ASP A 329 36.40 -46.99 -36.39
N GLU A 330 37.06 -47.73 -35.51
CA GLU A 330 37.71 -47.25 -34.29
C GLU A 330 38.98 -46.48 -34.68
N ASP A 331 38.88 -45.20 -35.01
CA ASP A 331 40.01 -44.26 -34.96
C ASP A 331 39.48 -42.89 -34.49
N ASP A 332 39.68 -42.63 -33.19
CA ASP A 332 39.49 -41.35 -32.52
C ASP A 332 40.41 -40.30 -33.17
N ASP A 333 39.84 -39.30 -33.87
CA ASP A 333 40.34 -37.90 -34.01
C ASP A 333 39.53 -37.02 -35.01
N GLU A 334 38.32 -37.41 -35.45
CA GLU A 334 37.46 -36.63 -36.39
C GLU A 334 36.15 -36.11 -35.75
N ASP A 335 36.22 -35.38 -34.62
CA ASP A 335 35.02 -34.80 -33.97
C ASP A 335 34.71 -33.33 -34.38
N ASP A 336 35.52 -32.69 -35.25
CA ASP A 336 35.45 -31.23 -35.50
C ASP A 336 34.69 -30.82 -36.79
N ASP A 337 34.47 -31.71 -37.76
CA ASP A 337 33.89 -31.33 -39.07
C ASP A 337 32.34 -31.28 -39.09
N SER A 338 31.66 -31.77 -38.06
CA SER A 338 30.18 -31.79 -37.97
C SER A 338 29.58 -30.54 -37.30
N VAL A 339 30.38 -29.76 -36.58
CA VAL A 339 29.93 -28.55 -35.86
C VAL A 339 30.06 -27.34 -36.78
N ALA A 340 28.93 -26.88 -37.32
CA ALA A 340 28.89 -25.64 -38.10
C ALA A 340 29.15 -24.42 -37.20
N LEU A 341 28.52 -24.36 -36.03
CA LEU A 341 28.58 -23.21 -35.14
C LEU A 341 28.51 -23.65 -33.68
N TRP A 342 29.40 -23.12 -32.85
CA TRP A 342 29.25 -23.18 -31.40
C TRP A 342 29.46 -21.79 -30.80
N LEU A 343 28.46 -21.27 -30.08
CA LEU A 343 28.51 -19.95 -29.48
C LEU A 343 27.91 -19.97 -28.09
N ALA A 344 28.63 -19.40 -27.13
CA ALA A 344 28.12 -19.06 -25.82
C ALA A 344 27.93 -17.54 -25.71
N ILE A 345 26.71 -17.11 -25.42
CA ILE A 345 26.34 -15.70 -25.25
C ILE A 345 26.46 -15.37 -23.75
N PRO A 346 27.33 -14.45 -23.33
CA PRO A 346 27.52 -14.13 -21.92
C PRO A 346 26.31 -13.37 -21.34
N ARG A 347 26.08 -13.47 -20.01
CA ARG A 347 25.03 -12.72 -19.30
C ARG A 347 25.31 -11.23 -19.20
N SER A 348 26.57 -10.87 -18.94
CA SER A 348 27.04 -9.49 -18.88
C SER A 348 28.06 -9.24 -19.99
N ALA A 349 28.17 -7.99 -20.46
CA ALA A 349 29.25 -7.63 -21.36
C ALA A 349 30.58 -7.84 -20.61
N ALA A 350 31.50 -8.61 -21.21
CA ALA A 350 32.84 -8.77 -20.65
C ALA A 350 33.43 -7.36 -20.40
N PRO A 351 34.02 -7.10 -19.23
CA PRO A 351 34.70 -5.83 -18.99
C PRO A 351 35.77 -5.68 -20.06
N ALA A 352 35.69 -4.60 -20.85
CA ALA A 352 36.69 -4.28 -21.86
C ALA A 352 38.07 -4.40 -21.21
N ALA A 353 38.91 -5.26 -21.77
CA ALA A 353 40.26 -5.48 -21.27
C ALA A 353 40.93 -4.11 -21.13
N SER A 354 41.17 -3.70 -19.89
CA SER A 354 41.94 -2.52 -19.55
C SER A 354 43.31 -2.67 -20.21
N SER A 355 43.52 -1.96 -21.32
CA SER A 355 44.84 -1.78 -21.91
C SER A 355 45.74 -1.22 -20.81
N ALA A 356 46.68 -2.05 -20.37
CA ALA A 356 47.76 -1.65 -19.48
C ALA A 356 48.60 -0.57 -20.19
N ASP A 357 48.77 0.56 -19.51
CA ASP A 357 49.89 1.49 -19.72
C ASP A 357 50.99 1.18 -18.70
#